data_AF-A0A1G8FU60-F1
#
_entry.id   AF-A0A1G8FU60-F1
#
_cell.length_a   1.000
_cell.length_b   1.000
_cell.length_c   1.000
_cell.angle_alpha   90.00
_cell.angle_beta   90.00
_cell.angle_gamma   90.00
#
_symmetry.space_group_name_H-M   'P 1'
#
loop_
_entity.id
_entity.type
_entity.pdbx_description
1 polymer ?
#
loop_
_entity_poly.entity_id
_entity_poly.type
_entity_poly.pdbx_seq_one_letter_code
_entity_poly.pdbx_strand_id
1 'polypeptide(L)' 'MNFKYSVVCIIGLSIALIGCDGVPEADAVNCSGKGMEKALTAFKNDEAGRQAFIDKCNALNKEK' A
#
# COMPACT_ATOMS: atom_id res chain seq x y z
N MET A 1 -4.34 31.08 -2.29
CA MET A 1 -4.58 29.65 -2.56
C MET A 1 -3.55 28.81 -1.81
N ASN A 2 -4.02 27.73 -1.16
CA ASN A 2 -3.28 26.87 -0.23
C ASN A 2 -2.26 25.96 -0.94
N PHE A 3 -0.98 26.36 -0.97
CA PHE A 3 0.14 25.58 -1.53
C PHE A 3 0.65 24.46 -0.60
N LYS A 4 -0.15 23.99 0.35
CA LYS A 4 0.27 22.99 1.37
C LYS A 4 -0.19 21.56 1.05
N TYR A 5 -1.05 21.36 0.05
CA TYR A 5 -1.57 20.04 -0.32
C TYR A 5 -0.83 19.37 -1.48
N SER A 6 -0.01 20.10 -2.24
CA SER A 6 0.60 19.58 -3.47
C SER A 6 1.81 18.65 -3.21
N VAL A 7 2.58 18.89 -2.14
CA VAL A 7 3.83 18.16 -1.89
C VAL A 7 3.61 16.79 -1.24
N VAL A 8 2.56 16.63 -0.44
CA VAL A 8 2.24 15.35 0.22
C VAL A 8 1.76 14.31 -0.81
N CYS A 9 1.00 14.72 -1.83
CA CYS A 9 0.57 13.83 -2.90
C CYS A 9 1.74 13.32 -3.77
N ILE A 10 2.78 14.13 -3.99
CA ILE A 10 3.89 13.76 -4.90
C ILE A 10 4.86 12.75 -4.26
N ILE A 11 5.10 12.85 -2.95
CA ILE A 11 5.93 11.87 -2.24
C ILE A 11 5.20 10.53 -2.16
N GLY A 12 3.89 10.52 -1.91
CA GLY A 12 3.07 9.29 -1.93
C GLY A 12 2.91 8.67 -3.32
N LEU A 13 2.82 9.48 -4.38
CA LEU A 13 2.76 8.98 -5.76
C LEU A 13 4.07 8.33 -6.21
N SER A 14 5.22 8.82 -5.74
CA SER A 14 6.52 8.30 -6.18
C SER A 14 6.79 6.87 -5.67
N ILE A 15 6.25 6.52 -4.49
CA ILE A 15 6.28 5.15 -3.94
C ILE A 15 5.23 4.26 -4.63
N ALA A 16 4.15 4.84 -5.15
CA ALA A 16 3.14 4.11 -5.90
C ALA A 16 3.63 3.73 -7.32
N LEU A 17 4.43 4.56 -7.98
CA LEU A 17 4.94 4.28 -9.34
C LEU A 17 6.10 3.27 -9.39
N ILE A 18 6.75 2.94 -8.27
CA ILE A 18 7.76 1.86 -8.19
C ILE A 18 7.07 0.51 -7.91
N GLY A 19 5.79 0.52 -7.54
CA GLY A 19 4.95 -0.66 -7.40
C GLY A 19 4.52 -1.21 -8.77
N CYS A 20 5.35 -2.10 -9.29
CA CYS A 20 5.16 -2.92 -10.49
C CYS A 20 3.71 -3.44 -10.67
N ASP A 21 3.26 -3.50 -11.92
CA ASP A 21 1.94 -3.82 -12.49
C ASP A 21 1.25 -5.15 -12.03
N GLY A 22 1.77 -5.85 -11.02
CA GLY A 22 1.26 -7.14 -10.52
C GLY A 22 1.15 -7.26 -9.00
N VAL A 23 1.23 -6.13 -8.30
CA VAL A 23 1.27 -6.08 -6.85
C VAL A 23 -0.13 -5.83 -6.27
N PRO A 24 -0.59 -6.62 -5.28
CA PRO A 24 -1.94 -6.53 -4.74
C PRO A 24 -2.18 -5.18 -4.03
N GLU A 25 -3.30 -4.55 -4.33
CA GLU A 25 -3.73 -3.31 -3.72
C GLU A 25 -4.17 -3.54 -2.27
N ALA A 26 -3.87 -2.59 -1.37
CA ALA A 26 -4.32 -2.66 0.01
C ALA A 26 -5.80 -2.24 0.08
N ASP A 27 -6.70 -3.22 0.19
CA ASP A 27 -8.15 -3.04 0.33
C ASP A 27 -8.72 -4.03 1.36
N ALA A 28 -10.00 -3.90 1.71
CA ALA A 28 -10.61 -4.75 2.76
C ALA A 28 -10.50 -6.26 2.49
N VAL A 29 -10.49 -6.70 1.22
CA VAL A 29 -10.33 -8.09 0.82
C VAL A 29 -8.87 -8.52 0.95
N ASN A 30 -7.95 -7.74 0.38
CA ASN A 30 -6.52 -8.05 0.41
C ASN A 30 -5.87 -7.83 1.78
N CYS A 31 -6.47 -7.03 2.67
CA CYS A 31 -6.01 -6.82 4.03
C CYS A 31 -6.65 -7.77 5.06
N SER A 32 -7.45 -8.75 4.61
CA SER A 32 -8.17 -9.67 5.50
C SER A 32 -7.86 -11.14 5.23
N GLY A 33 -7.59 -11.89 6.31
CA GLY A 33 -7.48 -13.35 6.29
C GLY A 33 -6.63 -13.89 5.12
N LYS A 34 -7.26 -14.75 4.30
CA LYS A 34 -6.60 -15.38 3.13
C LYS A 34 -6.19 -14.39 2.04
N GLY A 35 -6.84 -13.22 1.95
CA GLY A 35 -6.45 -12.17 1.01
C GLY A 35 -5.09 -11.58 1.37
N MET A 36 -4.84 -11.38 2.66
CA MET A 36 -3.54 -10.89 3.15
C MET A 36 -2.42 -11.88 2.90
N GLU A 37 -2.64 -13.17 3.16
CA GLU A 37 -1.64 -14.20 2.87
C GLU A 37 -1.27 -14.25 1.39
N LYS A 38 -2.28 -14.20 0.49
CA LYS A 38 -2.05 -14.13 -0.95
C LYS A 38 -1.33 -12.87 -1.36
N ALA A 39 -1.72 -11.74 -0.78
CA ALA A 39 -1.11 -10.46 -1.08
C ALA A 39 0.37 -10.44 -0.70
N LEU A 40 0.69 -10.85 0.53
CA LEU A 40 2.07 -10.96 1.03
C LEU A 40 2.95 -11.90 0.20
N THR A 41 2.35 -12.94 -0.41
CA THR A 41 3.08 -13.87 -1.29
C THR A 41 3.54 -13.19 -2.59
N ALA A 42 2.81 -12.17 -3.08
CA ALA A 42 3.23 -11.38 -4.23
C ALA A 42 4.45 -10.50 -3.94
N PHE A 43 4.66 -10.14 -2.67
CA PHE A 43 5.81 -9.36 -2.20
C PHE A 43 7.00 -10.22 -1.73
N LYS A 44 7.06 -11.52 -2.07
CA LYS A 44 8.11 -12.44 -1.57
C LYS A 44 9.55 -12.02 -1.87
N ASN A 45 9.76 -11.23 -2.93
CA ASN A 45 11.07 -10.71 -3.34
C ASN A 45 11.19 -9.20 -3.07
N ASP A 46 10.20 -8.60 -2.43
CA ASP A 46 10.08 -7.16 -2.25
C ASP A 46 9.64 -6.85 -0.81
N GLU A 47 10.59 -6.92 0.11
CA GLU A 47 10.33 -6.70 1.55
C GLU A 47 9.86 -5.27 1.83
N ALA A 48 10.33 -4.29 1.04
CA ALA A 48 9.93 -2.89 1.16
C ALA A 48 8.45 -2.69 0.80
N GLY A 49 7.98 -3.21 -0.34
CA GLY A 49 6.58 -3.16 -0.73
C GLY A 49 5.69 -4.02 0.16
N ARG A 50 6.19 -5.14 0.69
CA ARG A 50 5.49 -5.93 1.70
C ARG A 50 5.15 -5.08 2.92
N GLN A 51 6.14 -4.34 3.43
CA GLN A 51 5.96 -3.51 4.61
C GLN A 51 5.04 -2.32 4.32
N ALA A 52 5.16 -1.70 3.14
CA ALA A 52 4.26 -0.65 2.69
C ALA A 52 2.81 -1.13 2.54
N PHE A 53 2.59 -2.36 2.06
CA PHE A 53 1.27 -2.98 1.97
C PHE A 53 0.67 -3.23 3.35
N ILE A 54 1.44 -3.77 4.29
CA ILE A 54 1.00 -3.98 5.68
C ILE A 54 0.67 -2.63 6.34
N ASP A 55 1.49 -1.60 6.14
CA ASP A 55 1.25 -0.27 6.68
C ASP A 55 -0.06 0.34 6.15
N LYS A 56 -0.30 0.25 4.84
CA LYS A 56 -1.58 0.64 4.22
C LYS A 56 -2.76 -0.13 4.79
N CYS A 57 -2.64 -1.45 4.96
CA CYS A 57 -3.69 -2.27 5.58
C CYS A 57 -3.97 -1.85 7.03
N ASN A 58 -2.94 -1.50 7.81
CA ASN A 58 -3.11 -1.01 9.17
C ASN A 58 -3.77 0.37 9.20
N ALA A 59 -3.42 1.27 8.28
CA ALA A 59 -4.06 2.57 8.15
C ALA A 59 -5.56 2.43 7.85
N LEU A 60 -5.94 1.56 6.91
CA LEU A 60 -7.34 1.26 6.58
C LEU A 60 -8.15 0.70 7.75
N ASN A 61 -7.51 -0.06 8.65
CA ASN A 61 -8.16 -0.59 9.85
C ASN A 61 -8.25 0.44 10.99
N LYS A 62 -7.41 1.48 11.01
CA LYS A 62 -7.46 2.58 11.99
C LYS A 62 -8.45 3.68 11.61
N GLU A 63 -8.79 3.82 10.32
CA GLU A 63 -9.79 4.76 9.83
C GLU A 63 -11.24 4.24 9.92
N LYS A 64 -11.45 3.02 10.42
CA LYS A 64 -12.78 2.47 10.77
C LYS A 64 -13.06 2.62 12.26
#